data_AF-A0A3P1Y191-F1
#
_entry.id   AF-A0A3P1Y191-F1
#
_cell.length_a   1.000
_cell.length_b   1.000
_cell.length_c   1.000
_cell.angle_alpha   90.00
_cell.angle_beta   90.00
_cell.angle_gamma   90.00
#
_symmetry.space_group_name_H-M   'P 1'
#
loop_
_entity.id
_entity.type
_entity.pdbx_description
1 polymer ?
#
loop_
_entity_poly.entity_id
_entity_poly.type
_entity_poly.pdbx_seq_one_letter_code
_entity_poly.pdbx_strand_id
1 'polypeptide(L)'
;MGTQAPAPIILEVPMELCEKVYALVARIPRGRVASYGQVAAWCGSPRAARAVGRALARVPRGLGLPCHRVVRSDGSVTEAFGPGGQRRLLEREGIVFTPDGRVDMGRFHWEGEGLAPPPGRGTKKQREAMTVMRTVLHDVAELGQSIWLDTISRDLILSGGLQEWIGQGVAGVTTNPSIFEQAIANTGDYDREIAAMAREGRDASAIYEALTLQEVGAAADILRPVHDRTGGLDGYVSLEVNPLLAADRDSTVSEARRLFAALGRPNVMIKIPATPEGVGAVEDCIAAGVNVNATLIFSAEQYASVAEAYVRGLEARALQGLPPTVASVASVFVSRVDTAVDKVLVEKGESALQGRIAVDGIRAAYRRFRTIFSGPRWDALAAKGAGVQRPLWASTGTKNPAYSDVLYLEALIGPDTVNTVPPKTLTAFLDHGRAALTLDGDPQEERNRLARLGELGIDLDAICATLLKDGLSAFEAAFRSLLAAIGEKAGA
;
A
#
# COMPACT_ATOMS: atom_id res chain seq x y z
N MET A 1 -52.08 -27.46 -11.68
CA MET A 1 -51.29 -26.25 -11.99
C MET A 1 -49.82 -26.60 -11.77
N GLY A 2 -49.08 -26.83 -12.85
CA GLY A 2 -47.67 -27.24 -12.78
C GLY A 2 -46.77 -26.04 -12.50
N THR A 3 -45.89 -26.18 -11.52
CA THR A 3 -44.86 -25.21 -11.19
C THR A 3 -43.78 -25.21 -12.26
N GLN A 4 -43.70 -24.12 -13.02
CA GLN A 4 -42.68 -23.90 -14.04
C GLN A 4 -41.39 -23.48 -13.34
N ALA A 5 -40.31 -24.23 -13.54
CA ALA A 5 -38.99 -23.85 -13.05
C ALA A 5 -38.54 -22.53 -13.71
N PRO A 6 -37.84 -21.63 -12.99
CA PRO A 6 -37.37 -20.38 -13.57
C PRO A 6 -36.34 -20.65 -14.67
N ALA A 7 -36.45 -19.91 -15.77
CA ALA A 7 -35.51 -19.94 -16.89
C ALA A 7 -34.09 -19.54 -16.41
N PRO A 8 -33.02 -20.13 -16.99
CA PRO A 8 -31.66 -19.82 -16.57
C PRO A 8 -31.32 -18.36 -16.85
N ILE A 9 -30.81 -17.66 -15.82
CA ILE A 9 -30.26 -16.31 -15.94
C ILE A 9 -29.07 -16.36 -16.91
N ILE A 10 -29.24 -15.80 -18.09
CA ILE A 10 -28.14 -15.56 -19.03
C ILE A 10 -27.34 -14.39 -18.45
N LEU A 11 -26.22 -14.69 -17.78
CA LEU A 11 -25.23 -13.68 -17.38
C LEU A 11 -24.78 -12.90 -18.63
N GLU A 12 -25.28 -11.68 -18.79
CA GLU A 12 -24.84 -10.77 -19.83
C GLU A 12 -23.35 -10.46 -19.65
N VAL A 13 -22.60 -10.51 -20.76
CA VAL A 13 -21.20 -10.04 -20.75
C VAL A 13 -21.26 -8.51 -20.72
N PRO A 14 -20.63 -7.84 -19.73
CA PRO A 14 -20.63 -6.38 -19.64
C PRO A 14 -20.13 -5.73 -20.94
N MET A 15 -20.78 -4.66 -21.41
CA MET A 15 -20.43 -4.00 -22.68
C MET A 15 -18.96 -3.57 -22.73
N GLU A 16 -18.43 -3.05 -21.62
CA GLU A 16 -17.03 -2.63 -21.48
C GLU A 16 -16.02 -3.77 -21.69
N LEU A 17 -16.38 -5.01 -21.33
CA LEU A 17 -15.51 -6.17 -21.57
C LEU A 17 -15.48 -6.54 -23.06
N CYS A 18 -16.61 -6.40 -23.77
CA CYS A 18 -16.67 -6.65 -25.21
C CYS A 18 -15.78 -5.67 -25.98
N GLU A 19 -15.83 -4.38 -25.66
CA GLU A 19 -15.02 -3.35 -26.32
C GLU A 19 -13.52 -3.57 -26.13
N LYS A 20 -13.08 -3.89 -24.89
CA LYS A 20 -11.68 -4.21 -24.60
C LYS A 20 -11.20 -5.45 -25.35
N VAL A 21 -12.03 -6.50 -25.42
CA VAL A 21 -11.71 -7.72 -26.17
C VAL A 21 -11.59 -7.43 -27.66
N TYR A 22 -12.47 -6.61 -28.23
CA TYR A 22 -12.47 -6.29 -29.66
C TYR A 22 -11.24 -5.47 -30.05
N ALA A 23 -10.92 -4.41 -29.29
CA ALA A 23 -9.75 -3.58 -29.51
C ALA A 23 -8.45 -4.39 -29.43
N LEU A 24 -8.36 -5.33 -28.48
CA LEU A 24 -7.20 -6.19 -28.32
C LEU A 24 -7.07 -7.23 -29.44
N VAL A 25 -8.16 -7.89 -29.82
CA VAL A 25 -8.14 -8.90 -30.90
C VAL A 25 -7.81 -8.28 -32.25
N ALA A 26 -8.23 -7.02 -32.50
CA ALA A 26 -7.85 -6.28 -33.70
C ALA A 26 -6.32 -6.12 -33.85
N ARG A 27 -5.57 -6.13 -32.74
CA ARG A 27 -4.11 -5.94 -32.72
C ARG A 27 -3.30 -7.22 -32.96
N ILE A 28 -3.91 -8.41 -32.88
CA ILE A 28 -3.18 -9.67 -33.06
C ILE A 28 -2.67 -9.71 -34.52
N PRO A 29 -1.35 -9.74 -34.77
CA PRO A 29 -0.82 -9.67 -36.13
C PRO A 29 -1.20 -10.88 -36.99
N ARG A 30 -1.22 -10.70 -38.31
CA ARG A 30 -1.35 -11.81 -39.26
C ARG A 30 -0.21 -12.81 -39.05
N GLY A 31 -0.53 -14.11 -39.03
CA GLY A 31 0.47 -15.17 -38.78
C GLY A 31 0.87 -15.31 -37.31
N ARG A 32 0.13 -14.68 -36.39
CA ARG A 32 0.25 -14.86 -34.94
C ARG A 32 -1.09 -15.27 -34.31
N VAL A 33 -1.02 -15.94 -33.16
CA VAL A 33 -2.19 -16.37 -32.39
C VAL A 33 -2.07 -15.99 -30.92
N ALA A 34 -3.19 -15.70 -30.27
CA ALA A 34 -3.27 -15.49 -28.82
C ALA A 34 -4.26 -16.48 -28.21
N SER A 35 -4.04 -16.89 -26.96
CA SER A 35 -5.02 -17.73 -26.26
C SER A 35 -6.16 -16.91 -25.65
N TYR A 36 -7.35 -17.51 -25.50
CA TYR A 36 -8.46 -16.88 -24.78
C TYR A 36 -8.07 -16.39 -23.37
N GLY A 37 -7.16 -17.10 -22.70
CA GLY A 37 -6.64 -16.70 -21.39
C GLY A 37 -5.74 -15.46 -21.45
N GLN A 38 -4.91 -15.31 -22.49
CA GLN A 38 -4.09 -14.11 -22.68
C GLN A 38 -4.93 -12.89 -22.96
N VAL A 39 -5.91 -13.01 -23.86
CA VAL A 39 -6.86 -11.93 -24.16
C VAL A 39 -7.60 -11.52 -22.89
N ALA A 40 -8.06 -12.48 -22.08
CA ALA A 40 -8.73 -12.20 -20.82
C ALA A 40 -7.80 -11.47 -19.81
N ALA A 41 -6.54 -11.89 -19.71
CA ALA A 41 -5.57 -11.27 -18.82
C ALA A 41 -5.22 -9.83 -19.22
N TRP A 42 -4.99 -9.57 -20.51
CA TRP A 42 -4.74 -8.22 -21.01
C TRP A 42 -5.97 -7.30 -20.94
N CYS A 43 -7.18 -7.86 -20.93
CA CYS A 43 -8.39 -7.09 -20.65
C CYS A 43 -8.64 -6.84 -19.15
N GLY A 44 -7.70 -7.19 -18.27
CA GLY A 44 -7.81 -6.99 -16.82
C GLY A 44 -8.65 -8.04 -16.09
N SER A 45 -8.96 -9.17 -16.74
CA SER A 45 -9.77 -10.25 -16.17
C SER A 45 -9.15 -11.64 -16.43
N PRO A 46 -8.01 -12.01 -15.82
CA PRO A 46 -7.22 -13.21 -16.17
C PRO A 46 -7.98 -14.54 -16.08
N ARG A 47 -9.07 -14.61 -15.30
CA ARG A 47 -9.91 -15.81 -15.15
C ARG A 47 -11.11 -15.84 -16.10
N ALA A 48 -11.25 -14.88 -17.00
CA ALA A 48 -12.44 -14.69 -17.83
C ALA A 48 -12.34 -15.26 -19.26
N ALA A 49 -11.51 -16.27 -19.51
CA ALA A 49 -11.34 -16.87 -20.85
C ALA A 49 -12.68 -17.30 -21.52
N ARG A 50 -13.63 -17.84 -20.73
CA ARG A 50 -14.97 -18.18 -21.23
C ARG A 50 -15.79 -16.94 -21.62
N ALA A 51 -15.62 -15.83 -20.91
CA ALA A 51 -16.29 -14.57 -21.23
C ALA A 51 -15.73 -13.96 -22.51
N VAL A 52 -14.42 -14.04 -22.75
CA VAL A 52 -13.79 -13.68 -24.03
C VAL A 52 -14.41 -14.49 -25.17
N GLY A 53 -14.56 -15.80 -25.01
CA GLY A 53 -15.24 -16.64 -26.00
C GLY A 53 -16.67 -16.19 -26.31
N ARG A 54 -17.45 -15.82 -25.29
CA ARG A 54 -18.80 -15.27 -25.46
C ARG A 54 -18.81 -13.89 -26.14
N ALA A 55 -17.85 -13.03 -25.83
CA ALA A 55 -17.69 -11.74 -26.47
C ALA A 55 -17.40 -11.90 -27.97
N LEU A 56 -16.46 -12.78 -28.33
CA LEU A 56 -16.10 -13.03 -29.74
C LEU A 56 -17.25 -13.65 -30.56
N ALA A 57 -18.14 -14.43 -29.93
CA ALA A 57 -19.34 -14.96 -30.58
C ALA A 57 -20.39 -13.87 -30.91
N ARG A 58 -20.27 -12.68 -30.30
CA ARG A 58 -21.19 -11.53 -30.47
C ARG A 58 -20.63 -10.45 -31.39
N VAL A 59 -19.47 -10.66 -32.01
CA VAL A 59 -18.86 -9.69 -32.93
C VAL A 59 -19.81 -9.42 -34.11
N PRO A 60 -20.18 -8.15 -34.37
CA PRO A 60 -20.99 -7.79 -35.53
C PRO A 60 -20.32 -8.26 -36.83
N ARG A 61 -21.08 -8.87 -37.74
CA ARG A 61 -20.56 -9.49 -38.97
C ARG A 61 -19.78 -8.52 -39.89
N GLY A 62 -19.94 -7.21 -39.72
CA GLY A 62 -19.24 -6.18 -40.50
C GLY A 62 -17.93 -5.67 -39.91
N LEU A 63 -17.55 -6.05 -38.68
CA LEU A 63 -16.40 -5.44 -37.98
C LEU A 63 -15.04 -5.99 -38.45
N GLY A 64 -15.02 -7.10 -39.18
CA GLY A 64 -13.79 -7.64 -39.79
C GLY A 64 -12.70 -8.08 -38.79
N LEU A 65 -13.03 -8.30 -37.52
CA LEU A 65 -12.05 -8.70 -36.50
C LEU A 65 -11.43 -10.07 -36.81
N PRO A 66 -10.12 -10.25 -36.59
CA PRO A 66 -9.41 -11.51 -36.83
C PRO A 66 -9.65 -12.52 -35.70
N CYS A 67 -10.92 -12.81 -35.40
CA CYS A 67 -11.31 -13.69 -34.29
C CYS A 67 -10.73 -15.11 -34.42
N HIS A 68 -10.42 -15.57 -35.64
CA HIS A 68 -9.78 -16.86 -35.89
C HIS A 68 -8.37 -16.96 -35.32
N ARG A 69 -7.72 -15.84 -34.99
CA ARG A 69 -6.39 -15.81 -34.32
C ARG A 69 -6.45 -16.09 -32.82
N VAL A 70 -7.66 -16.18 -32.23
CA VAL A 70 -7.82 -16.53 -30.82
C VAL A 70 -8.08 -18.03 -30.67
N VAL A 71 -7.15 -18.74 -30.03
CA VAL A 71 -7.16 -20.21 -29.90
C VAL A 71 -7.19 -20.65 -28.43
N ARG A 72 -7.35 -21.94 -28.16
CA ARG A 72 -7.19 -22.47 -26.80
C ARG A 72 -5.72 -22.47 -26.40
N SER A 73 -5.44 -22.47 -25.10
CA SER A 73 -4.06 -22.40 -24.60
C SER A 73 -3.18 -23.59 -24.96
N ASP A 74 -3.79 -24.72 -25.33
CA ASP A 74 -3.10 -25.91 -25.80
C ASP A 74 -2.93 -25.93 -27.34
N GLY A 75 -3.31 -24.86 -28.04
CA GLY A 75 -3.25 -24.75 -29.49
C GLY A 75 -4.46 -25.34 -30.24
N SER A 76 -5.45 -25.89 -29.55
CA SER A 76 -6.65 -26.41 -30.21
C SER A 76 -7.55 -25.29 -30.77
N VAL A 77 -8.16 -25.58 -31.93
CA VAL A 77 -9.08 -24.69 -32.64
C VAL A 77 -10.54 -25.02 -32.33
N THR A 78 -11.43 -24.06 -32.56
CA THR A 78 -12.88 -24.17 -32.38
C THR A 78 -13.60 -24.40 -33.71
N GLU A 79 -14.72 -25.13 -33.64
CA GLU A 79 -15.64 -25.37 -34.76
C GLU A 79 -16.64 -24.20 -34.97
N ALA A 80 -16.54 -23.13 -34.19
CA ALA A 80 -17.41 -21.95 -34.31
C ALA A 80 -17.34 -21.26 -35.70
N PHE A 81 -16.30 -21.54 -36.48
CA PHE A 81 -16.11 -21.06 -37.85
C PHE A 81 -16.63 -22.04 -38.92
N GLY A 82 -17.41 -23.05 -38.50
CA GLY A 82 -17.81 -24.19 -39.32
C GLY A 82 -16.70 -25.27 -39.39
N PRO A 83 -17.02 -26.46 -39.95
CA PRO A 83 -16.12 -27.61 -39.97
C PRO A 83 -14.72 -27.29 -40.51
N GLY A 84 -13.72 -27.26 -39.62
CA GLY A 84 -12.33 -26.93 -39.94
C GLY A 84 -12.10 -25.48 -40.42
N GLY A 85 -13.06 -24.58 -40.21
CA GLY A 85 -13.04 -23.20 -40.72
C GLY A 85 -11.93 -22.37 -40.11
N GLN A 86 -11.73 -22.45 -38.79
CA GLN A 86 -10.68 -21.69 -38.11
C GLN A 86 -9.30 -22.14 -38.58
N ARG A 87 -9.10 -23.45 -38.75
CA ARG A 87 -7.86 -24.04 -39.26
C ARG A 87 -7.50 -23.47 -40.63
N ARG A 88 -8.43 -23.52 -41.59
CA ARG A 88 -8.20 -22.98 -42.95
C ARG A 88 -7.83 -21.49 -42.94
N LEU A 89 -8.46 -20.71 -42.08
CA LEU A 89 -8.14 -19.27 -41.94
C LEU A 89 -6.74 -19.05 -41.38
N LEU A 90 -6.33 -19.83 -40.38
CA LEU A 90 -4.98 -19.79 -39.81
C LEU A 90 -3.91 -20.26 -40.80
N GLU A 91 -4.14 -21.35 -41.53
CA GLU A 91 -3.23 -21.86 -42.56
C GLU A 91 -3.01 -20.85 -43.69
N ARG A 92 -4.06 -20.12 -44.10
CA ARG A 92 -3.95 -19.01 -45.05
C ARG A 92 -3.09 -17.85 -44.55
N GLU A 93 -2.85 -17.76 -43.25
CA GLU A 93 -1.94 -16.80 -42.63
C GLU A 93 -0.54 -17.37 -42.36
N GLY A 94 -0.26 -18.59 -42.81
CA GLY A 94 1.03 -19.25 -42.64
C GLY A 94 1.20 -19.96 -41.30
N ILE A 95 0.12 -20.15 -40.54
CA ILE A 95 0.14 -20.93 -39.30
C ILE A 95 0.23 -22.42 -39.61
N VAL A 96 1.21 -23.08 -39.04
CA VAL A 96 1.42 -24.53 -39.18
C VAL A 96 0.82 -25.25 -37.97
N PHE A 97 0.27 -26.43 -38.23
CA PHE A 97 -0.31 -27.31 -37.23
C PHE A 97 0.60 -28.50 -36.97
N THR A 98 0.67 -28.91 -35.70
CA THR A 98 1.34 -30.13 -35.24
C THR A 98 0.63 -31.39 -35.77
N PRO A 99 1.27 -32.57 -35.71
CA PRO A 99 0.66 -33.82 -36.17
C PRO A 99 -0.67 -34.18 -35.50
N ASP A 100 -0.87 -33.74 -34.25
CA ASP A 100 -2.13 -33.87 -33.49
C ASP A 100 -3.16 -32.77 -33.79
N GLY A 101 -2.93 -31.95 -34.82
CA GLY A 101 -3.89 -30.98 -35.34
C GLY A 101 -4.02 -29.71 -34.51
N ARG A 102 -3.00 -29.34 -33.72
CA ARG A 102 -2.98 -28.13 -32.89
C ARG A 102 -2.05 -27.08 -33.49
N VAL A 103 -2.29 -25.81 -33.20
CA VAL A 103 -1.35 -24.74 -33.57
C VAL A 103 -0.06 -24.94 -32.79
N ASP A 104 1.09 -24.83 -33.47
CA ASP A 104 2.39 -24.76 -32.81
C ASP A 104 2.52 -23.46 -32.01
N MET A 105 2.09 -23.51 -30.75
CA MET A 105 2.10 -22.37 -29.83
C MET A 105 3.53 -21.91 -29.50
N GLY A 106 4.56 -22.73 -29.71
CA GLY A 106 5.95 -22.28 -29.52
C GLY A 106 6.41 -21.33 -30.63
N ARG A 107 5.84 -21.48 -31.83
CA ARG A 107 6.27 -20.74 -33.03
C ARG A 107 5.40 -19.53 -33.35
N PHE A 108 4.09 -19.65 -33.15
CA PHE A 108 3.11 -18.65 -33.63
C PHE A 108 2.45 -17.83 -32.54
N HIS A 109 2.80 -18.07 -31.28
CA HIS A 109 2.26 -17.31 -30.15
C HIS A 109 2.62 -15.83 -30.24
N TRP A 110 1.61 -14.99 -30.03
CA TRP A 110 1.76 -13.55 -29.92
C TRP A 110 2.13 -13.15 -28.50
N GLU A 111 3.24 -12.43 -28.34
CA GLU A 111 3.73 -11.98 -27.02
C GLU A 111 3.11 -10.65 -26.58
N GLY A 112 2.34 -9.99 -27.46
CA GLY A 112 1.69 -8.72 -27.15
C GLY A 112 2.62 -7.53 -27.26
N GLU A 113 3.39 -7.40 -28.36
CA GLU A 113 4.30 -6.27 -28.54
C GLU A 113 3.55 -4.93 -28.33
N GLY A 114 4.06 -4.10 -27.42
CA GLY A 114 3.41 -2.85 -27.01
C GLY A 114 2.20 -3.02 -26.07
N LEU A 115 2.12 -4.14 -25.36
CA LEU A 115 1.23 -4.37 -24.22
C LEU A 115 2.08 -4.73 -22.99
N ALA A 116 1.65 -4.30 -21.80
CA ALA A 116 2.22 -4.80 -20.56
C ALA A 116 2.05 -6.33 -20.49
N PRO A 117 3.03 -7.08 -19.97
CA PRO A 117 2.94 -8.54 -19.88
C PRO A 117 1.71 -8.94 -19.05
N PRO A 118 0.92 -9.95 -19.49
CA PRO A 118 -0.30 -10.32 -18.79
C PRO A 118 0.05 -10.93 -17.43
N PRO A 119 -0.63 -10.55 -16.33
CA PRO A 119 -0.34 -11.11 -15.03
C PRO A 119 -0.61 -12.63 -15.03
N GLY A 120 0.44 -13.44 -14.89
CA GLY A 120 0.31 -14.82 -14.42
C GLY A 120 0.64 -15.99 -15.36
N ARG A 121 1.47 -15.86 -16.40
CA ARG A 121 2.03 -17.04 -17.10
C ARG A 121 3.52 -16.91 -17.46
N GLY A 122 4.38 -16.89 -16.45
CA GLY A 122 5.77 -17.33 -16.64
C GLY A 122 5.81 -18.83 -16.90
N THR A 123 6.60 -19.28 -17.88
CA THR A 123 6.90 -20.71 -18.10
C THR A 123 7.55 -21.31 -16.86
N LYS A 124 7.51 -22.63 -16.65
CA LYS A 124 8.13 -23.30 -15.49
C LYS A 124 9.62 -22.92 -15.33
N LYS A 125 10.31 -22.71 -16.47
CA LYS A 125 11.70 -22.23 -16.56
C LYS A 125 11.87 -20.75 -16.16
N GLN A 126 10.83 -19.92 -16.34
CA GLN A 126 10.77 -18.52 -15.85
C GLN A 126 10.28 -18.43 -14.40
N ARG A 127 9.46 -19.38 -13.91
CA ARG A 127 9.08 -19.50 -12.49
C ARG A 127 10.26 -19.97 -11.65
N GLU A 128 11.13 -20.81 -12.21
CA GLU A 128 12.40 -21.20 -11.61
C GLU A 128 13.50 -20.12 -11.79
N ALA A 129 13.37 -19.24 -12.79
CA ALA A 129 14.28 -18.10 -13.02
C ALA A 129 13.80 -16.75 -12.43
N MET A 130 12.61 -16.67 -11.83
CA MET A 130 12.36 -15.77 -10.70
C MET A 130 13.06 -16.36 -9.47
N THR A 131 14.39 -16.46 -9.56
CA THR A 131 15.19 -16.09 -8.40
C THR A 131 14.63 -14.73 -7.98
N VAL A 132 14.00 -14.66 -6.81
CA VAL A 132 13.71 -13.37 -6.18
C VAL A 132 15.04 -12.62 -6.27
N MET A 133 15.12 -11.61 -7.13
CA MET A 133 16.32 -10.77 -7.16
C MET A 133 16.33 -10.11 -5.80
N ARG A 134 17.12 -10.71 -4.92
CA ARG A 134 17.30 -10.24 -3.57
C ARG A 134 17.86 -8.84 -3.67
N THR A 135 17.12 -7.90 -3.11
CA THR A 135 17.49 -6.49 -3.02
C THR A 135 17.98 -6.20 -1.62
N VAL A 136 18.57 -5.02 -1.42
CA VAL A 136 18.92 -4.51 -0.09
C VAL A 136 17.70 -4.45 0.86
N LEU A 137 16.46 -4.33 0.36
CA LEU A 137 15.27 -4.34 1.22
C LEU A 137 15.05 -5.70 1.89
N HIS A 138 15.38 -6.79 1.18
CA HIS A 138 15.33 -8.13 1.76
C HIS A 138 16.43 -8.30 2.82
N ASP A 139 17.60 -7.71 2.61
CA ASP A 139 18.67 -7.70 3.62
C ASP A 139 18.23 -6.93 4.87
N VAL A 140 17.57 -5.79 4.71
CA VAL A 140 17.00 -5.02 5.84
C VAL A 140 15.93 -5.83 6.59
N ALA A 141 15.08 -6.57 5.87
CA ALA A 141 14.08 -7.45 6.48
C ALA A 141 14.72 -8.57 7.32
N GLU A 142 15.85 -9.14 6.87
CA GLU A 142 16.61 -10.14 7.66
C GLU A 142 17.25 -9.54 8.92
N LEU A 143 17.54 -8.24 8.93
CA LEU A 143 17.98 -7.51 10.11
C LEU A 143 16.82 -7.12 11.05
N GLY A 144 15.59 -7.52 10.72
CA GLY A 144 14.40 -7.34 11.55
C GLY A 144 13.68 -6.00 11.37
N GLN A 145 13.95 -5.26 10.29
CA GLN A 145 13.20 -4.05 9.93
C GLN A 145 12.38 -4.26 8.66
N SER A 146 11.08 -3.98 8.71
CA SER A 146 10.21 -4.02 7.52
C SER A 146 10.22 -2.67 6.79
N ILE A 147 10.25 -2.70 5.45
CA ILE A 147 10.17 -1.48 4.63
C ILE A 147 8.76 -1.33 4.06
N TRP A 148 8.12 -0.21 4.36
CA TRP A 148 6.80 0.15 3.84
C TRP A 148 6.93 1.31 2.85
N LEU A 149 5.97 1.41 1.94
CA LEU A 149 5.90 2.47 0.95
C LEU A 149 5.00 3.61 1.46
N ASP A 150 5.52 4.84 1.47
CA ASP A 150 4.78 6.04 1.90
C ASP A 150 4.08 6.72 0.72
N THR A 151 3.29 5.96 -0.03
CA THR A 151 2.41 6.47 -1.07
C THR A 151 1.37 5.44 -1.46
N ILE A 152 0.26 5.91 -2.00
CA ILE A 152 -0.73 5.11 -2.71
C ILE A 152 -1.25 5.95 -3.87
N SER A 153 -1.56 5.30 -5.00
CA SER A 153 -2.31 5.91 -6.07
C SER A 153 -3.07 4.86 -6.84
N ARG A 154 -4.11 5.28 -7.56
CA ARG A 154 -4.85 4.42 -8.47
C ARG A 154 -3.96 3.79 -9.53
N ASP A 155 -3.07 4.56 -10.13
CA ASP A 155 -2.11 4.06 -11.11
C ASP A 155 -1.20 2.98 -10.50
N LEU A 156 -0.66 3.19 -9.30
CA LEU A 156 0.19 2.22 -8.61
C LEU A 156 -0.52 0.87 -8.38
N ILE A 157 -1.83 0.91 -8.10
CA ILE A 157 -2.67 -0.28 -7.89
C ILE A 157 -3.00 -0.97 -9.23
N LEU A 158 -3.44 -0.21 -10.23
CA LEU A 158 -3.97 -0.76 -11.50
C LEU A 158 -2.87 -1.20 -12.46
N SER A 159 -1.72 -0.54 -12.46
CA SER A 159 -0.57 -0.85 -13.33
C SER A 159 0.17 -2.12 -12.91
N GLY A 160 0.01 -2.57 -11.66
CA GLY A 160 0.82 -3.62 -11.05
C GLY A 160 2.07 -3.10 -10.32
N GLY A 161 2.28 -1.78 -10.26
CA GLY A 161 3.45 -1.18 -9.62
C GLY A 161 3.58 -1.53 -8.13
N LEU A 162 2.48 -1.66 -7.38
CA LEU A 162 2.54 -2.10 -5.98
C LEU A 162 3.10 -3.54 -5.86
N GLN A 163 2.72 -4.44 -6.77
CA GLN A 163 3.23 -5.81 -6.82
C GLN A 163 4.72 -5.83 -7.15
N GLU A 164 5.20 -4.92 -8.00
CA GLU A 164 6.63 -4.77 -8.31
C GLU A 164 7.42 -4.32 -7.07
N TRP A 165 6.90 -3.36 -6.29
CA TRP A 165 7.50 -2.96 -5.01
C TRP A 165 7.53 -4.12 -4.01
N ILE A 166 6.44 -4.88 -3.90
CA ILE A 166 6.40 -6.07 -3.04
C ILE A 166 7.43 -7.10 -3.49
N GLY A 167 7.58 -7.31 -4.80
CA GLY A 167 8.60 -8.20 -5.38
C GLY A 167 10.03 -7.78 -5.05
N GLN A 168 10.24 -6.49 -4.77
CA GLN A 168 11.53 -5.93 -4.34
C GLN A 168 11.71 -5.91 -2.82
N GLY A 169 10.73 -6.35 -2.03
CA GLY A 169 10.84 -6.45 -0.56
C GLY A 169 9.99 -5.45 0.24
N VAL A 170 9.15 -4.64 -0.42
CA VAL A 170 8.18 -3.79 0.29
C VAL A 170 7.12 -4.66 0.97
N ALA A 171 6.84 -4.34 2.24
CA ALA A 171 6.02 -5.17 3.13
C ALA A 171 4.76 -4.45 3.65
N GLY A 172 4.48 -3.22 3.23
CA GLY A 172 3.29 -2.47 3.66
C GLY A 172 3.18 -1.11 3.00
N VAL A 173 2.08 -0.41 3.23
CA VAL A 173 1.79 0.91 2.65
C VAL A 173 1.19 1.84 3.70
N THR A 174 1.60 3.10 3.70
CA THR A 174 0.95 4.19 4.44
C THR A 174 0.27 5.19 3.51
N THR A 175 -0.88 5.68 3.95
CA THR A 175 -1.59 6.81 3.32
C THR A 175 -1.68 7.99 4.30
N ASN A 176 -1.98 9.17 3.78
CA ASN A 176 -2.30 10.37 4.54
C ASN A 176 -3.12 11.33 3.65
N PRO A 177 -3.79 12.35 4.22
CA PRO A 177 -4.60 13.29 3.44
C PRO A 177 -3.86 13.97 2.29
N SER A 178 -2.58 14.33 2.47
CA SER A 178 -1.77 14.97 1.42
C SER A 178 -1.48 14.03 0.24
N ILE A 179 -1.33 12.73 0.47
CA ILE A 179 -1.17 11.74 -0.61
C ILE A 179 -2.47 11.68 -1.45
N PHE A 180 -3.64 11.64 -0.81
CA PHE A 180 -4.92 11.66 -1.52
C PHE A 180 -5.20 13.00 -2.20
N GLU A 181 -4.82 14.12 -1.59
CA GLU A 181 -4.88 15.44 -2.23
C GLU A 181 -4.08 15.43 -3.55
N GLN A 182 -2.84 14.95 -3.51
CA GLN A 182 -2.01 14.85 -4.71
C GLN A 182 -2.59 13.89 -5.75
N ALA A 183 -3.19 12.78 -5.34
CA ALA A 183 -3.77 11.80 -6.25
C ALA A 183 -5.10 12.27 -6.86
N ILE A 184 -5.98 12.88 -6.06
CA ILE A 184 -7.35 13.22 -6.46
C ILE A 184 -7.45 14.63 -7.02
N ALA A 185 -6.89 15.63 -6.34
CA ALA A 185 -7.03 17.02 -6.75
C ALA A 185 -6.19 17.34 -7.98
N ASN A 186 -4.96 16.80 -8.06
CA ASN A 186 -3.99 17.17 -9.09
C ASN A 186 -3.99 16.25 -10.32
N THR A 187 -4.92 15.29 -10.42
CA THR A 187 -5.07 14.40 -11.58
C THR A 187 -6.51 14.35 -12.07
N GLY A 188 -6.74 13.71 -13.24
CA GLY A 188 -8.09 13.44 -13.78
C GLY A 188 -8.57 12.00 -13.54
N ASP A 189 -7.83 11.21 -12.76
CA ASP A 189 -8.05 9.76 -12.63
C ASP A 189 -9.37 9.39 -11.93
N TYR A 190 -9.96 10.37 -11.23
CA TYR A 190 -11.13 10.21 -10.38
C TYR A 190 -12.38 10.94 -10.89
N ASP A 191 -12.24 11.81 -11.90
CA ASP A 191 -13.28 12.77 -12.29
C ASP A 191 -14.59 12.09 -12.66
N ARG A 192 -14.53 10.98 -13.40
CA ARG A 192 -15.73 10.22 -13.80
C ARG A 192 -16.49 9.63 -12.61
N GLU A 193 -15.75 9.11 -11.63
CA GLU A 193 -16.34 8.50 -10.42
C GLU A 193 -16.89 9.56 -9.48
N ILE A 194 -16.17 10.68 -9.32
CA ILE A 194 -16.62 11.86 -8.56
C ILE A 194 -17.93 12.37 -9.15
N ALA A 195 -17.99 12.62 -10.46
CA ALA A 195 -19.19 13.10 -11.13
C ALA A 195 -20.36 12.09 -11.09
N ALA A 196 -20.06 10.79 -11.08
CA ALA A 196 -21.09 9.76 -10.91
C ALA A 196 -21.71 9.77 -9.51
N MET A 197 -20.87 9.76 -8.47
CA MET A 197 -21.31 9.81 -7.07
C MET A 197 -22.00 11.14 -6.72
N ALA A 198 -21.55 12.24 -7.31
CA ALA A 198 -22.20 13.54 -7.16
C ALA A 198 -23.64 13.53 -7.72
N ARG A 199 -23.87 12.89 -8.87
CA ARG A 199 -25.22 12.70 -9.45
C ARG A 199 -26.13 11.82 -8.58
N GLU A 200 -25.54 10.98 -7.73
CA GLU A 200 -26.27 10.19 -6.71
C GLU A 200 -26.59 11.01 -5.44
N GLY A 201 -26.19 12.28 -5.38
CA GLY A 201 -26.45 13.18 -4.26
C GLY A 201 -25.45 13.05 -3.10
N ARG A 202 -24.29 12.42 -3.32
CA ARG A 202 -23.24 12.29 -2.29
C ARG A 202 -22.47 13.61 -2.16
N ASP A 203 -22.23 14.03 -0.92
CA ASP A 203 -21.37 15.19 -0.65
C ASP A 203 -19.88 14.85 -0.81
N ALA A 204 -19.01 15.87 -0.77
CA ALA A 204 -17.57 15.71 -0.96
C ALA A 204 -16.93 14.76 0.07
N SER A 205 -17.42 14.75 1.31
CA SER A 205 -16.90 13.88 2.37
C SER A 205 -17.25 12.41 2.09
N ALA A 206 -18.50 12.14 1.71
CA ALA A 206 -18.95 10.82 1.32
C ALA A 206 -18.24 10.33 0.05
N ILE A 207 -17.98 11.21 -0.92
CA ILE A 207 -17.21 10.89 -2.14
C ILE A 207 -15.77 10.52 -1.78
N TYR A 208 -15.07 11.36 -1.01
CA TYR A 208 -13.72 11.09 -0.51
C TYR A 208 -13.64 9.73 0.16
N GLU A 209 -14.57 9.45 1.07
CA GLU A 209 -14.58 8.19 1.79
C GLU A 209 -14.76 6.98 0.85
N ALA A 210 -15.66 7.04 -0.13
CA ALA A 210 -15.80 5.95 -1.08
C ALA A 210 -14.52 5.67 -1.86
N LEU A 211 -13.86 6.73 -2.35
CA LEU A 211 -12.62 6.60 -3.11
C LEU A 211 -11.50 5.98 -2.26
N THR A 212 -11.31 6.51 -1.05
CA THR A 212 -10.27 6.02 -0.15
C THR A 212 -10.51 4.60 0.34
N LEU A 213 -11.76 4.23 0.66
CA LEU A 213 -12.11 2.86 1.01
C LEU A 213 -11.86 1.88 -0.14
N GLN A 214 -12.16 2.28 -1.38
CA GLN A 214 -11.89 1.46 -2.56
C GLN A 214 -10.39 1.23 -2.76
N GLU A 215 -9.58 2.27 -2.67
CA GLU A 215 -8.13 2.20 -2.90
C GLU A 215 -7.41 1.43 -1.80
N VAL A 216 -7.69 1.77 -0.54
CA VAL A 216 -7.12 1.06 0.61
C VAL A 216 -7.56 -0.39 0.60
N GLY A 217 -8.82 -0.67 0.26
CA GLY A 217 -9.32 -2.03 0.09
C GLY A 217 -8.54 -2.81 -0.97
N ALA A 218 -8.33 -2.22 -2.15
CA ALA A 218 -7.58 -2.85 -3.24
C ALA A 218 -6.10 -3.07 -2.88
N ALA A 219 -5.45 -2.09 -2.26
CA ALA A 219 -4.06 -2.24 -1.81
C ALA A 219 -3.91 -3.30 -0.71
N ALA A 220 -4.87 -3.37 0.22
CA ALA A 220 -4.89 -4.42 1.24
C ALA A 220 -5.09 -5.80 0.60
N ASP A 221 -5.92 -5.93 -0.43
CA ASP A 221 -6.08 -7.20 -1.16
C ASP A 221 -4.79 -7.61 -1.90
N ILE A 222 -4.02 -6.64 -2.42
CA ILE A 222 -2.70 -6.88 -3.05
C ILE A 222 -1.65 -7.31 -2.01
N LEU A 223 -1.65 -6.70 -0.82
CA LEU A 223 -0.70 -7.00 0.27
C LEU A 223 -1.10 -8.23 1.09
N ARG A 224 -2.31 -8.76 0.91
CA ARG A 224 -2.81 -9.92 1.66
C ARG A 224 -1.87 -11.13 1.64
N PRO A 225 -1.23 -11.51 0.51
CA PRO A 225 -0.26 -12.60 0.49
C PRO A 225 1.03 -12.34 1.30
N VAL A 226 1.38 -11.07 1.57
CA VAL A 226 2.49 -10.72 2.48
C VAL A 226 2.01 -10.89 3.93
N HIS A 227 0.81 -10.41 4.24
CA HIS A 227 0.22 -10.57 5.56
C HIS A 227 0.09 -12.06 5.96
N ASP A 228 -0.47 -12.88 5.07
CA ASP A 228 -0.69 -14.30 5.36
C ASP A 228 0.63 -15.07 5.53
N ARG A 229 1.66 -14.81 4.70
CA ARG A 229 2.95 -15.53 4.81
C ARG A 229 3.76 -15.13 6.06
N THR A 230 3.57 -13.90 6.53
CA THR A 230 4.28 -13.36 7.70
C THR A 230 3.51 -13.57 9.00
N GLY A 231 2.38 -14.28 8.95
CA GLY A 231 1.55 -14.54 10.13
C GLY A 231 0.94 -13.26 10.72
N GLY A 232 0.72 -12.23 9.89
CA GLY A 232 0.26 -10.93 10.35
C GLY A 232 1.36 -10.04 10.96
N LEU A 233 2.64 -10.35 10.74
CA LEU A 233 3.69 -9.39 11.07
C LEU A 233 3.62 -8.18 10.12
N ASP A 234 3.50 -8.40 8.81
CA ASP A 234 3.49 -7.36 7.78
C ASP A 234 2.27 -7.45 6.85
N GLY A 235 2.32 -6.79 5.69
CA GLY A 235 1.28 -6.78 4.67
C GLY A 235 0.16 -5.78 4.97
N TYR A 236 0.43 -4.73 5.74
CA TYR A 236 -0.57 -3.77 6.19
C TYR A 236 -0.73 -2.57 5.25
N VAL A 237 -1.95 -2.01 5.21
CA VAL A 237 -2.25 -0.70 4.62
C VAL A 237 -2.88 0.20 5.68
N SER A 238 -2.34 1.41 5.84
CA SER A 238 -2.89 2.39 6.79
C SER A 238 -3.83 3.39 6.12
N LEU A 239 -5.01 3.62 6.71
CA LEU A 239 -5.95 4.70 6.36
C LEU A 239 -6.12 5.65 7.55
N GLU A 240 -5.96 6.94 7.34
CA GLU A 240 -6.09 7.95 8.39
C GLU A 240 -7.56 8.32 8.66
N VAL A 241 -7.89 8.52 9.95
CA VAL A 241 -9.15 9.16 10.35
C VAL A 241 -9.22 10.59 9.84
N ASN A 242 -10.40 11.20 9.87
CA ASN A 242 -10.57 12.60 9.54
C ASN A 242 -9.71 13.47 10.49
N PRO A 243 -8.72 14.24 9.97
CA PRO A 243 -7.84 15.05 10.80
C PRO A 243 -8.58 16.08 11.68
N LEU A 244 -9.78 16.50 11.26
CA LEU A 244 -10.62 17.44 12.00
C LEU A 244 -11.15 16.87 13.33
N LEU A 245 -11.03 15.56 13.56
CA LEU A 245 -11.45 14.89 14.80
C LEU A 245 -10.30 14.71 15.80
N ALA A 246 -9.07 15.14 15.48
CA ALA A 246 -7.89 14.82 16.29
C ALA A 246 -7.92 15.32 17.75
N ALA A 247 -8.79 16.29 18.06
CA ALA A 247 -9.03 16.80 19.41
C ALA A 247 -10.30 16.23 20.07
N ASP A 248 -10.95 15.23 19.47
CA ASP A 248 -12.14 14.56 19.97
C ASP A 248 -11.93 13.04 19.96
N ARG A 249 -11.69 12.50 21.17
CA ARG A 249 -11.46 11.06 21.39
C ARG A 249 -12.64 10.22 20.92
N ASP A 250 -13.86 10.56 21.32
CA ASP A 250 -15.04 9.71 21.08
C ASP A 250 -15.38 9.67 19.60
N SER A 251 -15.32 10.82 18.93
CA SER A 251 -15.52 10.91 17.48
C SER A 251 -14.42 10.16 16.71
N THR A 252 -13.16 10.28 17.14
CA THR A 252 -12.04 9.52 16.55
C THR A 252 -12.23 8.01 16.69
N VAL A 253 -12.62 7.52 17.87
CA VAL A 253 -12.87 6.09 18.11
C VAL A 253 -14.04 5.58 17.28
N SER A 254 -15.13 6.36 17.22
CA SER A 254 -16.32 6.03 16.43
C SER A 254 -15.97 5.90 14.94
N GLU A 255 -15.24 6.88 14.40
CA GLU A 255 -14.82 6.83 13.00
C GLU A 255 -13.84 5.69 12.73
N ALA A 256 -12.85 5.47 13.60
CA ALA A 256 -11.88 4.41 13.41
C ALA A 256 -12.54 3.02 13.37
N ARG A 257 -13.48 2.74 14.28
CA ARG A 257 -14.24 1.49 14.27
C ARG A 257 -15.07 1.35 13.00
N ARG A 258 -15.71 2.42 12.55
CA ARG A 258 -16.53 2.44 11.34
C ARG A 258 -15.71 2.18 10.08
N LEU A 259 -14.58 2.87 9.91
CA LEU A 259 -13.67 2.68 8.77
C LEU A 259 -13.08 1.27 8.75
N PHE A 260 -12.64 0.76 9.91
CA PHE A 260 -12.09 -0.58 10.03
C PHE A 260 -13.13 -1.65 9.65
N ALA A 261 -14.37 -1.51 10.17
CA ALA A 261 -15.47 -2.41 9.83
C ALA A 261 -15.86 -2.33 8.35
N ALA A 262 -15.91 -1.13 7.78
CA ALA A 262 -16.23 -0.91 6.36
C ALA A 262 -15.18 -1.53 5.42
N LEU A 263 -13.90 -1.45 5.77
CA LEU A 263 -12.83 -2.09 5.01
C LEU A 263 -12.86 -3.61 5.13
N GLY A 264 -13.24 -4.15 6.29
CA GLY A 264 -13.48 -5.59 6.46
C GLY A 264 -12.28 -6.50 6.17
N ARG A 265 -11.06 -5.98 6.30
CA ARG A 265 -9.80 -6.67 5.96
C ARG A 265 -8.88 -6.72 7.17
N PRO A 266 -8.27 -7.88 7.50
CA PRO A 266 -7.46 -8.04 8.70
C PRO A 266 -6.12 -7.28 8.63
N ASN A 267 -5.68 -6.95 7.42
CA ASN A 267 -4.42 -6.27 7.15
C ASN A 267 -4.59 -4.77 6.85
N VAL A 268 -5.65 -4.17 7.39
CA VAL A 268 -5.82 -2.72 7.44
C VAL A 268 -5.42 -2.22 8.82
N MET A 269 -4.85 -1.01 8.88
CA MET A 269 -4.67 -0.24 10.11
C MET A 269 -5.40 1.09 9.97
N ILE A 270 -6.02 1.55 11.06
CA ILE A 270 -6.53 2.91 11.14
C ILE A 270 -5.48 3.80 11.77
N LYS A 271 -5.17 4.90 11.11
CA LYS A 271 -4.12 5.81 11.50
C LYS A 271 -4.68 6.96 12.32
N ILE A 272 -4.15 7.13 13.53
CA ILE A 272 -4.65 8.06 14.57
C ILE A 272 -3.51 8.96 15.02
N PRO A 273 -3.63 10.30 14.94
CA PRO A 273 -2.64 11.22 15.48
C PRO A 273 -2.41 11.04 16.98
N ALA A 274 -1.16 11.13 17.43
CA ALA A 274 -0.77 10.99 18.84
C ALA A 274 -0.97 12.27 19.65
N THR A 275 -2.13 12.93 19.51
CA THR A 275 -2.58 13.96 20.46
C THR A 275 -2.90 13.34 21.82
N PRO A 276 -3.04 14.12 22.90
CA PRO A 276 -3.52 13.59 24.18
C PRO A 276 -4.82 12.78 24.05
N GLU A 277 -5.79 13.30 23.28
CA GLU A 277 -7.06 12.65 22.97
C GLU A 277 -6.87 11.41 22.09
N GLY A 278 -5.98 11.51 21.10
CA GLY A 278 -5.61 10.44 20.20
C GLY A 278 -4.95 9.25 20.91
N VAL A 279 -4.10 9.48 21.90
CA VAL A 279 -3.52 8.42 22.75
C VAL A 279 -4.63 7.64 23.47
N GLY A 280 -5.65 8.35 23.99
CA GLY A 280 -6.85 7.72 24.55
C GLY A 280 -7.64 6.92 23.50
N ALA A 281 -7.78 7.46 22.29
CA ALA A 281 -8.46 6.77 21.20
C ALA A 281 -7.71 5.51 20.73
N VAL A 282 -6.37 5.51 20.74
CA VAL A 282 -5.56 4.31 20.48
C VAL A 282 -5.92 3.20 21.47
N GLU A 283 -5.95 3.49 22.77
CA GLU A 283 -6.30 2.52 23.81
C GLU A 283 -7.68 1.87 23.55
N ASP A 284 -8.70 2.71 23.29
CA ASP A 284 -10.07 2.25 23.05
C ASP A 284 -10.22 1.44 21.75
N CYS A 285 -9.49 1.81 20.71
CA CYS A 285 -9.47 1.11 19.42
C CYS A 285 -8.81 -0.25 19.56
N ILE A 286 -7.67 -0.33 20.26
CA ILE A 286 -6.97 -1.60 20.51
C ILE A 286 -7.84 -2.51 21.37
N ALA A 287 -8.48 -1.98 22.42
CA ALA A 287 -9.43 -2.74 23.24
C ALA A 287 -10.58 -3.31 22.38
N ALA A 288 -11.06 -2.54 21.40
CA ALA A 288 -12.08 -2.96 20.44
C ALA A 288 -11.60 -4.01 19.43
N GLY A 289 -10.29 -4.18 19.23
CA GLY A 289 -9.72 -5.06 18.21
C GLY A 289 -9.53 -4.39 16.86
N VAL A 290 -9.46 -3.05 16.82
CA VAL A 290 -9.07 -2.29 15.63
C VAL A 290 -7.55 -2.21 15.58
N ASN A 291 -6.94 -2.59 14.46
CA ASN A 291 -5.49 -2.40 14.28
C ASN A 291 -5.19 -0.90 14.10
N VAL A 292 -4.16 -0.39 14.77
CA VAL A 292 -3.90 1.06 14.81
C VAL A 292 -2.48 1.40 14.36
N ASN A 293 -2.35 2.40 13.48
CA ASN A 293 -1.10 3.09 13.22
C ASN A 293 -1.13 4.45 13.95
N ALA A 294 -0.49 4.56 15.11
CA ALA A 294 -0.39 5.86 15.79
C ALA A 294 0.59 6.76 15.03
N THR A 295 0.24 8.01 14.71
CA THR A 295 1.05 8.90 13.86
C THR A 295 1.34 10.24 14.52
N LEU A 296 2.17 11.07 13.87
CA LEU A 296 2.59 12.38 14.37
C LEU A 296 3.27 12.29 15.75
N ILE A 297 4.14 11.28 15.91
CA ILE A 297 4.98 11.13 17.09
C ILE A 297 6.32 11.82 16.83
N PHE A 298 6.73 12.75 17.69
CA PHE A 298 7.96 13.54 17.53
C PHE A 298 8.97 13.38 18.66
N SER A 299 8.55 12.83 19.81
CA SER A 299 9.42 12.63 20.97
C SER A 299 9.33 11.21 21.53
N ALA A 300 10.37 10.80 22.26
CA ALA A 300 10.40 9.51 22.94
C ALA A 300 9.33 9.40 24.05
N GLU A 301 8.94 10.52 24.67
CA GLU A 301 7.89 10.56 25.69
C GLU A 301 6.50 10.38 25.09
N GLN A 302 6.24 11.04 23.96
CA GLN A 302 5.00 10.83 23.21
C GLN A 302 4.91 9.39 22.69
N TYR A 303 6.02 8.82 22.20
CA TYR A 303 6.10 7.40 21.86
C TYR A 303 5.74 6.50 23.06
N ALA A 304 6.34 6.75 24.22
CA ALA A 304 6.08 5.96 25.43
C ALA A 304 4.59 6.01 25.82
N SER A 305 3.97 7.19 25.75
CA SER A 305 2.53 7.37 26.03
C SER A 305 1.64 6.53 25.10
N VAL A 306 1.96 6.49 23.81
CA VAL A 306 1.26 5.67 22.80
C VAL A 306 1.47 4.17 23.04
N ALA A 307 2.70 3.74 23.30
CA ALA A 307 3.02 2.33 23.54
C ALA A 307 2.35 1.81 24.82
N GLU A 308 2.32 2.62 25.88
CA GLU A 308 1.59 2.30 27.11
C GLU A 308 0.08 2.22 26.90
N ALA A 309 -0.50 3.09 26.06
CA ALA A 309 -1.90 3.01 25.67
C ALA A 309 -2.22 1.73 24.88
N TYR A 310 -1.32 1.30 24.00
CA TYR A 310 -1.43 0.02 23.31
C TYR A 310 -1.47 -1.15 24.31
N VAL A 311 -0.52 -1.21 25.25
CA VAL A 311 -0.47 -2.25 26.28
C VAL A 311 -1.75 -2.26 27.11
N ARG A 312 -2.22 -1.10 27.58
CA ARG A 312 -3.50 -1.00 28.33
C ARG A 312 -4.70 -1.45 27.51
N GLY A 313 -4.76 -1.13 26.22
CA GLY A 313 -5.82 -1.58 25.33
C GLY A 313 -5.84 -3.12 25.19
N LEU A 314 -4.67 -3.74 25.07
CA LEU A 314 -4.55 -5.20 25.05
C LEU A 314 -4.96 -5.83 26.38
N GLU A 315 -4.58 -5.23 27.51
CA GLU A 315 -4.99 -5.66 28.85
C GLU A 315 -6.51 -5.59 29.01
N ALA A 316 -7.12 -4.46 28.63
CA ALA A 316 -8.57 -4.28 28.67
C ALA A 316 -9.30 -5.31 27.79
N ARG A 317 -8.75 -5.63 26.62
CA ARG A 317 -9.28 -6.68 25.73
C ARG A 317 -9.18 -8.06 26.36
N ALA A 318 -8.03 -8.39 26.94
CA ALA A 318 -7.81 -9.68 27.60
C ALA A 318 -8.71 -9.86 28.83
N LEU A 319 -8.99 -8.79 29.59
CA LEU A 319 -9.92 -8.79 30.71
C LEU A 319 -11.37 -9.09 30.28
N GLN A 320 -11.74 -8.76 29.05
CA GLN A 320 -13.02 -9.12 28.44
C GLN A 320 -13.05 -10.56 27.90
N GLY A 321 -11.97 -11.33 28.07
CA GLY A 321 -11.85 -12.69 27.53
C GLY A 321 -11.61 -12.75 26.01
N LEU A 322 -11.31 -11.62 25.38
CA LEU A 322 -11.01 -11.54 23.96
C LEU A 322 -9.51 -11.73 23.69
N PRO A 323 -9.09 -12.33 22.56
CA PRO A 323 -7.68 -12.48 22.22
C PRO A 323 -6.97 -11.11 22.09
N PRO A 324 -5.81 -10.90 22.75
CA PRO A 324 -5.03 -9.67 22.62
C PRO A 324 -4.16 -9.64 21.35
N THR A 325 -4.63 -10.28 20.27
CA THR A 325 -3.93 -10.36 18.98
C THR A 325 -4.37 -9.20 18.08
N VAL A 326 -3.96 -7.97 18.44
CA VAL A 326 -4.30 -6.74 17.71
C VAL A 326 -3.01 -6.08 17.25
N ALA A 327 -2.88 -5.83 15.95
CA ALA A 327 -1.66 -5.28 15.37
C ALA A 327 -1.60 -3.77 15.55
N SER A 328 -0.41 -3.24 15.79
CA SER A 328 -0.20 -1.80 15.86
C SER A 328 1.22 -1.40 15.50
N VAL A 329 1.38 -0.19 14.96
CA VAL A 329 2.66 0.49 14.76
C VAL A 329 2.59 1.91 15.32
N ALA A 330 3.75 2.46 15.71
CA ALA A 330 3.87 3.82 16.21
C ALA A 330 4.83 4.63 15.32
N SER A 331 4.26 5.49 14.45
CA SER A 331 4.97 6.28 13.45
C SER A 331 5.66 7.52 14.06
N VAL A 332 6.96 7.38 14.34
CA VAL A 332 7.86 8.42 14.85
C VAL A 332 8.53 9.16 13.68
N PHE A 333 8.34 10.48 13.63
CA PHE A 333 8.77 11.33 12.52
C PHE A 333 10.23 11.73 12.66
N VAL A 334 11.01 11.56 11.59
CA VAL A 334 12.45 11.78 11.60
C VAL A 334 12.82 13.15 11.00
N SER A 335 12.71 13.31 9.68
CA SER A 335 13.31 14.45 8.98
C SER A 335 12.74 15.82 9.39
N ARG A 336 11.51 15.85 9.93
CA ARG A 336 10.88 17.09 10.40
C ARG A 336 11.60 17.65 11.63
N VAL A 337 12.13 16.78 12.49
CA VAL A 337 12.88 17.17 13.69
C VAL A 337 14.19 17.84 13.29
N ASP A 338 15.02 17.18 12.46
CA ASP A 338 16.27 17.79 11.99
C ASP A 338 16.00 19.08 11.19
N THR A 339 14.97 19.13 10.35
CA THR A 339 14.62 20.37 9.62
C THR A 339 14.31 21.54 10.56
N ALA A 340 13.70 21.28 11.72
CA ALA A 340 13.39 22.33 12.70
C ALA A 340 14.60 22.68 13.57
N VAL A 341 15.30 21.67 14.09
CA VAL A 341 16.46 21.85 14.97
C VAL A 341 17.65 22.45 14.21
N ASP A 342 17.91 22.02 12.98
CA ASP A 342 19.02 22.53 12.17
C ASP A 342 18.89 24.03 11.89
N LYS A 343 17.67 24.57 11.76
CA LYS A 343 17.46 26.03 11.61
C LYS A 343 17.99 26.78 12.83
N VAL A 344 17.65 26.30 14.03
CA VAL A 344 18.08 26.90 15.29
C VAL A 344 19.59 26.70 15.52
N LEU A 345 20.13 25.55 15.13
CA LEU A 345 21.57 25.27 15.21
C LEU A 345 22.39 26.20 14.31
N VAL A 346 21.92 26.48 13.10
CA VAL A 346 22.57 27.44 12.18
C VAL A 346 22.59 28.84 12.78
N GLU A 347 21.47 29.29 13.35
CA GLU A 347 21.39 30.60 14.03
C GLU A 347 22.36 30.72 15.22
N LYS A 348 22.63 29.60 15.90
CA LYS A 348 23.58 29.52 17.02
C LYS A 348 25.01 29.19 16.60
N GLY A 349 25.28 29.00 15.31
CA GLY A 349 26.61 28.68 14.78
C GLY A 349 27.12 27.27 15.12
N GLU A 350 26.24 26.32 15.47
CA GLU A 350 26.61 24.95 15.87
C GLU A 350 26.31 23.95 14.74
N SER A 351 27.11 24.00 13.67
CA SER A 351 26.91 23.13 12.50
C SER A 351 27.24 21.65 12.75
N ALA A 352 28.06 21.34 13.76
CA ALA A 352 28.51 19.97 14.05
C ALA A 352 27.38 19.02 14.47
N LEU A 353 26.28 19.56 15.01
CA LEU A 353 25.11 18.80 15.44
C LEU A 353 24.06 18.58 14.35
N GLN A 354 24.20 19.27 13.21
CA GLN A 354 23.17 19.23 12.16
C GLN A 354 22.99 17.82 11.58
N GLY A 355 21.73 17.43 11.36
CA GLY A 355 21.39 16.11 10.80
C GLY A 355 21.64 14.92 11.72
N ARG A 356 21.84 15.15 13.03
CA ARG A 356 22.10 14.09 14.03
C ARG A 356 21.00 13.97 15.08
N ILE A 357 20.23 15.03 15.32
CA ILE A 357 19.35 15.13 16.48
C ILE A 357 18.09 14.27 16.31
N ALA A 358 17.52 14.20 15.10
CA ALA A 358 16.39 13.32 14.84
C ALA A 358 16.75 11.84 15.03
N VAL A 359 17.94 11.43 14.58
CA VAL A 359 18.43 10.06 14.77
C VAL A 359 18.56 9.74 16.25
N ASP A 360 19.14 10.64 17.04
CA ASP A 360 19.25 10.49 18.50
C ASP A 360 17.86 10.38 19.17
N GLY A 361 16.88 11.20 18.76
CA GLY A 361 15.50 11.08 19.23
C GLY A 361 14.85 9.72 18.93
N ILE A 362 15.12 9.16 17.75
CA ILE A 362 14.65 7.82 17.36
C ILE A 362 15.28 6.72 18.22
N ARG A 363 16.58 6.83 18.51
CA ARG A 363 17.27 5.89 19.41
C ARG A 363 16.69 5.92 20.82
N ALA A 364 16.38 7.11 21.33
CA ALA A 364 15.68 7.25 22.61
C ALA A 364 14.30 6.57 22.58
N ALA A 365 13.50 6.75 21.53
CA ALA A 365 12.22 6.06 21.36
C ALA A 365 12.40 4.53 21.29
N TYR A 366 13.41 4.04 20.58
CA TYR A 366 13.70 2.60 20.49
C TYR A 366 14.12 1.98 21.83
N ARG A 367 14.83 2.71 22.70
CA ARG A 367 15.09 2.24 24.08
C ARG A 367 13.82 2.16 24.91
N ARG A 368 12.89 3.12 24.75
CA ARG A 368 11.57 3.06 25.39
C ARG A 368 10.79 1.84 24.92
N PHE A 369 10.79 1.57 23.61
CA PHE A 369 10.20 0.35 23.02
C PHE A 369 10.71 -0.90 23.72
N ARG A 370 12.03 -1.11 23.74
CA ARG A 370 12.63 -2.31 24.35
C ARG A 370 12.31 -2.45 25.83
N THR A 371 12.13 -1.33 26.54
CA THR A 371 11.76 -1.34 27.97
C THR A 371 10.29 -1.71 28.16
N ILE A 372 9.39 -1.07 27.43
CA ILE A 372 7.92 -1.23 27.57
C ILE A 372 7.48 -2.64 27.16
N PHE A 373 8.05 -3.17 26.08
CA PHE A 373 7.74 -4.51 25.56
C PHE A 373 8.63 -5.59 26.17
N SER A 374 8.90 -5.50 27.48
CA SER A 374 9.69 -6.48 28.22
C SER A 374 9.17 -6.66 29.65
N GLY A 375 9.59 -7.76 30.28
CA GLY A 375 9.31 -8.04 31.68
C GLY A 375 7.89 -8.58 31.94
N PRO A 376 7.55 -8.86 33.21
CA PRO A 376 6.41 -9.72 33.55
C PRO A 376 5.05 -9.24 33.04
N ARG A 377 4.83 -7.91 32.97
CA ARG A 377 3.59 -7.32 32.45
C ARG A 377 3.42 -7.64 30.96
N TRP A 378 4.48 -7.46 30.17
CA TRP A 378 4.48 -7.77 28.75
C TRP A 378 4.43 -9.28 28.50
N ASP A 379 5.25 -10.05 29.21
CA ASP A 379 5.34 -11.51 29.05
C ASP A 379 3.96 -12.19 29.24
N ALA A 380 3.12 -11.67 30.14
CA ALA A 380 1.76 -12.16 30.36
C ALA A 380 0.81 -11.94 29.17
N LEU A 381 0.99 -10.85 28.41
CA LEU A 381 0.25 -10.59 27.17
C LEU A 381 0.82 -11.39 26.00
N ALA A 382 2.14 -11.43 25.87
CA ALA A 382 2.84 -12.18 24.83
C ALA A 382 2.52 -13.68 24.90
N ALA A 383 2.43 -14.26 26.11
CA ALA A 383 1.99 -15.65 26.32
C ALA A 383 0.56 -15.93 25.83
N LYS A 384 -0.26 -14.89 25.62
CA LYS A 384 -1.61 -14.96 25.04
C LYS A 384 -1.63 -14.61 23.55
N GLY A 385 -0.47 -14.50 22.91
CA GLY A 385 -0.32 -14.21 21.48
C GLY A 385 -0.25 -12.74 21.10
N ALA A 386 -0.12 -11.81 22.05
CA ALA A 386 0.07 -10.40 21.73
C ALA A 386 1.41 -10.17 21.00
N GLY A 387 1.39 -9.38 19.93
CA GLY A 387 2.58 -8.88 19.24
C GLY A 387 2.97 -7.51 19.76
N VAL A 388 4.25 -7.16 19.69
CA VAL A 388 4.71 -5.81 20.10
C VAL A 388 4.15 -4.72 19.16
N GLN A 389 3.93 -3.50 19.67
CA GLN A 389 3.69 -2.34 18.81
C GLN A 389 5.04 -1.87 18.25
N ARG A 390 5.34 -2.25 17.00
CA ARG A 390 6.61 -1.92 16.35
C ARG A 390 6.74 -0.40 16.17
N PRO A 391 7.86 0.23 16.56
CA PRO A 391 8.17 1.59 16.14
C PRO A 391 8.27 1.64 14.62
N LEU A 392 7.68 2.67 14.02
CA LEU A 392 7.72 2.93 12.59
C LEU A 392 8.40 4.27 12.34
N TRP A 393 9.47 4.29 11.56
CA TRP A 393 10.18 5.52 11.20
C TRP A 393 9.49 6.18 10.01
N ALA A 394 8.92 7.36 10.24
CA ALA A 394 8.17 8.12 9.25
C ALA A 394 8.89 9.40 8.86
N SER A 395 8.53 9.96 7.69
CA SER A 395 9.21 11.13 7.14
C SER A 395 10.73 10.90 7.04
N THR A 396 11.13 9.77 6.46
CA THR A 396 12.54 9.34 6.33
C THR A 396 13.19 9.75 5.00
N GLY A 397 12.53 10.59 4.21
CA GLY A 397 13.16 11.26 3.07
C GLY A 397 13.96 12.48 3.51
N THR A 398 15.27 12.48 3.22
CA THR A 398 16.18 13.60 3.50
C THR A 398 15.69 14.91 2.88
N LYS A 399 15.74 16.01 3.66
CA LYS A 399 15.30 17.35 3.22
C LYS A 399 16.46 18.30 2.92
N ASN A 400 17.61 18.06 3.54
CA ASN A 400 18.82 18.84 3.31
C ASN A 400 19.66 18.18 2.20
N PRO A 401 19.90 18.84 1.05
CA PRO A 401 20.69 18.26 -0.04
C PRO A 401 22.17 18.03 0.31
N ALA A 402 22.66 18.57 1.43
CA ALA A 402 24.01 18.29 1.94
C ALA A 402 24.12 16.93 2.64
N TYR A 403 23.00 16.31 3.01
CA TYR A 403 22.98 14.99 3.62
C TYR A 403 22.80 13.91 2.56
N SER A 404 23.23 12.68 2.87
CA SER A 404 22.88 11.53 2.04
C SER A 404 21.35 11.42 1.91
N ASP A 405 20.88 11.15 0.70
CA ASP A 405 19.47 10.92 0.39
C ASP A 405 18.92 9.61 0.99
N VAL A 406 19.81 8.74 1.50
CA VAL A 406 19.50 7.51 2.23
C VAL A 406 19.86 7.55 3.73
N LEU A 407 20.29 8.71 4.25
CA LEU A 407 20.75 8.90 5.64
C LEU A 407 19.87 8.20 6.67
N TYR A 408 18.56 8.48 6.65
CA TYR A 408 17.65 7.97 7.68
C TYR A 408 17.31 6.49 7.51
N LEU A 409 17.49 5.90 6.32
CA LEU A 409 17.36 4.45 6.19
C LEU A 409 18.58 3.78 6.80
N GLU A 410 19.78 4.18 6.38
CA GLU A 410 21.02 3.54 6.87
C GLU A 410 21.22 3.71 8.37
N ALA A 411 20.81 4.85 8.96
CA ALA A 411 21.04 5.14 10.37
C ALA A 411 20.06 4.45 11.34
N LEU A 412 18.93 3.93 10.86
CA LEU A 412 17.79 3.54 11.69
C LEU A 412 17.40 2.06 11.58
N ILE A 413 18.22 1.23 10.95
CA ILE A 413 17.95 -0.21 10.80
C ILE A 413 18.19 -0.92 12.14
N GLY A 414 17.15 -1.61 12.62
CA GLY A 414 17.19 -2.41 13.85
C GLY A 414 15.98 -3.34 13.98
N PRO A 415 16.05 -4.35 14.87
CA PRO A 415 15.04 -5.39 14.97
C PRO A 415 13.72 -4.88 15.52
N ASP A 416 12.62 -5.51 15.08
CA ASP A 416 11.24 -5.22 15.46
C ASP A 416 10.78 -3.79 15.12
N THR A 417 11.26 -3.27 13.99
CA THR A 417 10.91 -1.92 13.53
C THR A 417 10.34 -1.93 12.12
N VAL A 418 9.74 -0.81 11.74
CA VAL A 418 9.27 -0.53 10.38
C VAL A 418 9.87 0.80 9.91
N ASN A 419 10.13 0.97 8.63
CA ASN A 419 10.44 2.26 8.04
C ASN A 419 9.48 2.51 6.87
N THR A 420 8.71 3.59 6.90
CA THR A 420 7.85 3.97 5.77
C THR A 420 8.54 5.04 4.92
N VAL A 421 8.75 4.73 3.65
CA VAL A 421 9.72 5.42 2.81
C VAL A 421 9.04 5.98 1.56
N PRO A 422 9.22 7.27 1.22
CA PRO A 422 8.74 7.82 -0.04
C PRO A 422 9.42 7.14 -1.25
N PRO A 423 8.73 6.97 -2.40
CA PRO A 423 9.27 6.28 -3.56
C PRO A 423 10.67 6.75 -3.99
N LYS A 424 10.90 8.07 -4.01
CA LYS A 424 12.20 8.65 -4.40
C LYS A 424 13.35 8.16 -3.52
N THR A 425 13.15 8.16 -2.19
CA THR A 425 14.16 7.71 -1.22
C THR A 425 14.33 6.19 -1.28
N LEU A 426 13.25 5.46 -1.51
CA LEU A 426 13.31 4.00 -1.65
C LEU A 426 14.09 3.58 -2.90
N THR A 427 13.89 4.27 -4.03
CA THR A 427 14.69 4.07 -5.25
C THR A 427 16.17 4.37 -5.02
N ALA A 428 16.50 5.46 -4.32
CA ALA A 428 17.90 5.78 -3.98
C ALA A 428 18.53 4.69 -3.10
N PHE A 429 17.78 4.17 -2.12
CA PHE A 429 18.27 3.10 -1.25
C PHE A 429 18.48 1.78 -2.01
N LEU A 430 17.61 1.43 -2.95
CA LEU A 430 17.81 0.27 -3.82
C LEU A 430 19.05 0.39 -4.71
N ASP A 431 19.41 1.60 -5.12
CA ASP A 431 20.56 1.87 -5.98
C ASP A 431 21.90 1.79 -5.22
N HIS A 432 22.02 2.45 -4.06
CA HIS A 432 23.31 2.60 -3.37
C HIS A 432 23.25 2.48 -1.84
N GLY A 433 22.10 2.12 -1.28
CA GLY A 433 21.93 1.94 0.17
C GLY A 433 22.61 0.70 0.73
N ARG A 434 22.90 0.71 2.03
CA ARG A 434 23.51 -0.41 2.75
C ARG A 434 22.64 -0.87 3.92
N ALA A 435 22.45 -2.19 4.01
CA ALA A 435 21.79 -2.81 5.14
C ALA A 435 22.81 -3.16 6.24
N ALA A 436 22.68 -2.54 7.42
CA ALA A 436 23.46 -2.88 8.61
C ALA A 436 22.69 -2.51 9.88
N LEU A 437 22.94 -3.22 10.99
CA LEU A 437 22.37 -2.82 12.29
C LEU A 437 23.07 -1.56 12.79
N THR A 438 22.33 -0.46 12.85
CA THR A 438 22.85 0.88 13.17
C THR A 438 22.04 1.62 14.23
N LEU A 439 20.83 1.11 14.52
CA LEU A 439 19.88 1.78 15.40
C LEU A 439 20.37 1.89 16.85
N ASP A 440 21.08 0.90 17.40
CA ASP A 440 21.51 0.97 18.81
C ASP A 440 22.47 2.16 19.10
N GLY A 441 23.29 2.54 18.11
CA GLY A 441 24.21 3.68 18.18
C GLY A 441 25.19 3.64 19.37
N ASP A 442 25.81 4.79 19.67
CA ASP A 442 26.55 5.01 20.92
C ASP A 442 25.71 5.89 21.88
N PRO A 443 25.19 5.31 22.99
CA PRO A 443 24.39 6.06 23.95
C PRO A 443 25.14 7.22 24.64
N GLN A 444 26.46 7.14 24.77
CA GLN A 444 27.24 8.21 25.40
C GLN A 444 27.39 9.41 24.48
N GLU A 445 27.68 9.17 23.20
CA GLU A 445 27.76 10.26 22.23
C GLU A 445 26.41 10.97 22.05
N GLU A 446 25.32 10.22 22.03
CA GLU A 446 23.96 10.77 21.99
C GLU A 446 23.70 11.69 23.19
N ARG A 447 23.99 11.21 24.41
CA ARG A 447 23.84 12.03 25.62
C ARG A 447 24.67 13.31 25.55
N ASN A 448 25.88 13.23 25.02
CA ASN A 448 26.74 14.41 24.85
C ASN A 448 26.12 15.42 23.86
N ARG A 449 25.56 14.97 22.74
CA ARG A 449 24.89 15.85 21.76
C ARG A 449 23.63 16.48 22.33
N LEU A 450 22.79 15.73 23.04
CA LEU A 450 21.58 16.26 23.68
C LEU A 450 21.91 17.23 24.83
N ALA A 451 22.95 16.95 25.62
CA ALA A 451 23.44 17.89 26.64
C ALA A 451 23.92 19.19 25.99
N ARG A 452 24.64 19.10 24.86
CA ARG A 452 25.10 20.27 24.11
C ARG A 452 23.93 21.11 23.56
N LEU A 453 22.84 20.50 23.10
CA LEU A 453 21.61 21.25 22.75
C LEU A 453 21.07 22.05 23.94
N GLY A 454 21.04 21.43 25.12
CA GLY A 454 20.61 22.08 26.36
C GLY A 454 21.50 23.27 26.74
N GLU A 455 22.82 23.13 26.65
CA GLU A 455 23.78 24.23 26.89
C GLU A 455 23.58 25.41 25.92
N LEU A 456 23.16 25.12 24.68
CA LEU A 456 22.83 26.13 23.68
C LEU A 456 21.46 26.77 23.93
N GLY A 457 20.71 26.32 24.93
CA GLY A 457 19.35 26.78 25.22
C GLY A 457 18.34 26.35 24.16
N ILE A 458 18.58 25.23 23.47
CA ILE A 458 17.64 24.65 22.51
C ILE A 458 16.73 23.67 23.25
N ASP A 459 15.45 24.03 23.37
CA ASP A 459 14.43 23.18 23.97
C ASP A 459 13.84 22.23 22.89
N LEU A 460 14.35 21.00 22.87
CA LEU A 460 13.90 19.98 21.92
C LEU A 460 12.45 19.57 22.15
N ASP A 461 11.98 19.55 23.40
CA ASP A 461 10.60 19.16 23.71
C ASP A 461 9.62 20.22 23.21
N ALA A 462 9.94 21.51 23.37
CA ALA A 462 9.16 22.61 22.80
C ALA A 462 9.11 22.56 21.27
N ILE A 463 10.23 22.27 20.61
CA ILE A 463 10.29 22.09 19.15
C ILE A 463 9.38 20.93 18.72
N CYS A 464 9.47 19.77 19.39
CA CYS A 464 8.63 18.62 19.10
C CYS A 464 7.14 18.90 19.32
N ALA A 465 6.77 19.65 20.36
CA ALA A 465 5.40 20.07 20.61
C ALA A 465 4.86 21.00 19.50
N THR A 466 5.69 21.92 19.00
CA THR A 466 5.34 22.76 17.85
C THR A 466 5.18 21.92 16.58
N LEU A 467 6.07 20.96 16.33
CA LEU A 467 5.96 20.05 15.18
C LEU A 467 4.67 19.21 15.19
N LEU A 468 4.20 18.79 16.36
CA LEU A 468 2.89 18.13 16.49
C LEU A 468 1.76 19.04 16.05
N LYS A 469 1.71 20.26 16.60
CA LYS A 469 0.68 21.25 16.27
C LYS A 469 0.69 21.62 14.78
N ASP A 470 1.87 21.87 14.22
CA ASP A 470 2.02 22.23 12.81
C ASP A 470 1.68 21.06 11.89
N GLY A 471 2.05 19.83 12.29
CA GLY A 471 1.72 18.60 11.58
C GLY A 471 0.21 18.37 11.47
N LEU A 472 -0.52 18.55 12.57
CA LEU A 472 -1.99 18.48 12.59
C LEU A 472 -2.60 19.57 11.70
N SER A 473 -2.17 20.82 11.87
CA SER A 473 -2.66 21.96 11.09
C SER A 473 -2.47 21.74 9.59
N ALA A 474 -1.32 21.19 9.17
CA ALA A 474 -1.05 20.87 7.77
C ALA A 474 -1.96 19.75 7.24
N PHE A 475 -2.26 18.73 8.05
CA PHE A 475 -3.18 17.65 7.65
C PHE A 475 -4.62 18.12 7.56
N GLU A 476 -5.08 18.97 8.49
CA GLU A 476 -6.40 19.60 8.39
C GLU A 476 -6.52 20.48 7.14
N ALA A 477 -5.48 21.27 6.83
CA ALA A 477 -5.45 22.12 5.64
C ALA A 477 -5.50 21.29 4.35
N ALA A 478 -4.67 20.25 4.24
CA ALA A 478 -4.67 19.33 3.10
C ALA A 478 -6.03 18.63 2.93
N PHE A 479 -6.65 18.23 4.04
CA PHE A 479 -7.97 17.59 4.03
C PHE A 479 -9.08 18.54 3.56
N ARG A 480 -9.10 19.79 4.07
CA ARG A 480 -10.06 20.82 3.62
C ARG A 480 -9.88 21.15 2.13
N SER A 481 -8.63 21.28 1.69
CA SER A 481 -8.28 21.50 0.27
C SER A 481 -8.78 20.35 -0.61
N LEU A 482 -8.54 19.12 -0.20
CA LEU A 482 -9.02 17.92 -0.89
C LEU A 482 -10.56 17.88 -1.00
N LEU A 483 -11.29 18.15 0.08
CA LEU A 483 -12.75 18.19 0.04
C LEU A 483 -13.28 19.30 -0.87
N ALA A 484 -12.63 20.46 -0.89
CA ALA A 484 -12.97 21.55 -1.80
C ALA A 484 -12.76 21.14 -3.27
N ALA A 485 -11.61 20.54 -3.59
CA ALA A 485 -11.31 20.05 -4.93
C ALA A 485 -12.29 18.96 -5.41
N ILE A 486 -12.70 18.05 -4.52
CA ILE A 486 -13.76 17.08 -4.83
C ILE A 486 -15.08 17.79 -5.10
N GLY A 487 -15.43 18.81 -4.31
CA GLY A 487 -16.64 19.63 -4.51
C GLY A 487 -16.64 20.34 -5.87
N GLU A 488 -15.50 20.92 -6.28
CA GLU A 488 -15.34 21.54 -7.59
C GLU A 488 -15.49 20.53 -8.73
N LYS A 489 -14.82 19.38 -8.63
CA LYS A 489 -14.92 18.28 -9.62
C LYS A 489 -16.31 17.65 -9.67
N ALA A 490 -17.05 17.65 -8.57
CA ALA A 490 -18.44 17.17 -8.51
C ALA A 490 -19.43 18.13 -9.17
N GLY A 491 -19.10 19.42 -9.26
CA GLY A 491 -19.91 20.46 -9.89
C GLY A 491 -19.57 20.73 -11.37
N ALA A 492 -18.46 20.20 -11.87
CA ALA A 492 -18.01 20.27 -13.26
C ALA A 492 -18.68 19.18 -14.12
#